data_AF-A0A6P4ALF7-F1
#
_entry.id   AF-A0A6P4ALF7-F1
#
_cell.length_a   1.000
_cell.length_b   1.000
_cell.length_c   1.000
_cell.angle_alpha   90.00
_cell.angle_beta   90.00
_cell.angle_gamma   90.00
#
_symmetry.space_group_name_H-M   'P 1'
#
loop_
_entity.id
_entity.type
_entity.pdbx_description
1 polymer ?
#
loop_
_entity_poly.entity_id
_entity_poly.type
_entity_poly.pdbx_seq_one_letter_code
_entity_poly.pdbx_strand_id
1 'polypeptide(L)'
;MDKSMLADLNLPEEDQKRMSTIVEQLQIRDSLRMYNSLAERCFTDCVDNFWRKALTKEEDTCVRSCAEKFLKHWMRVSMRFAELNQEAANQGPATSD
;
A
#
# COMPACT_ATOMS: atom_id res chain seq x y z
N MET A 1 -3.55 7.73 3.91
CA MET A 1 -3.14 8.86 4.77
C MET A 1 -4.28 9.85 4.74
N ASP A 2 -4.89 10.08 5.90
CA ASP A 2 -6.09 10.89 6.00
C ASP A 2 -5.74 12.37 5.92
N LYS A 3 -6.56 13.16 5.24
CA LYS A 3 -6.36 14.60 5.02
C LYS A 3 -6.34 15.38 6.35
N SER A 4 -6.89 14.78 7.41
CA SER A 4 -6.86 15.27 8.78
C SER A 4 -5.45 15.38 9.36
N MET A 5 -4.50 14.51 8.98
CA MET A 5 -3.12 14.57 9.48
C MET A 5 -2.36 15.83 9.01
N LEU A 6 -2.82 16.44 7.91
CA LEU A 6 -2.27 17.69 7.37
C LEU A 6 -2.94 18.94 7.95
N ALA A 7 -4.06 18.79 8.65
CA ALA A 7 -4.77 19.91 9.27
C ALA A 7 -4.16 20.31 10.62
N ASP A 8 -3.49 19.39 11.32
CA ASP A 8 -2.83 19.65 12.61
C ASP A 8 -1.47 20.37 12.48
N LEU A 9 -0.92 20.41 11.26
CA LEU A 9 0.25 21.23 10.94
C LEU A 9 -0.24 22.66 10.68
N ASN A 10 0.06 23.59 11.58
CA ASN A 10 -0.24 25.02 11.44
C ASN A 10 0.56 25.68 10.30
N LEU A 11 0.28 25.27 9.07
CA LEU A 11 0.96 25.68 7.84
C LEU A 11 0.20 26.82 7.15
N PRO A 12 0.90 27.68 6.39
CA PRO A 12 0.26 28.61 5.48
C PRO A 12 -0.64 27.88 4.46
N GLU A 13 -1.78 28.48 4.11
CA GLU A 13 -2.80 27.87 3.24
C GLU A 13 -2.25 27.42 1.86
N GLU A 14 -1.27 28.16 1.33
CA GLU A 14 -0.58 27.80 0.09
C GLU A 14 0.20 26.49 0.21
N ASP A 15 0.88 26.27 1.34
CA ASP A 15 1.67 25.07 1.59
C ASP A 15 0.76 23.86 1.83
N GLN A 16 -0.40 24.05 2.45
CA GLN A 16 -1.40 22.98 2.62
C GLN A 16 -1.89 22.45 1.26
N LYS A 17 -2.13 23.36 0.30
CA LYS A 17 -2.54 23.00 -1.06
C LYS A 17 -1.42 22.32 -1.85
N ARG A 18 -0.18 22.80 -1.73
CA ARG A 18 0.99 22.14 -2.33
C ARG A 18 1.17 20.73 -1.77
N MET A 19 1.02 20.58 -0.46
CA MET A 19 1.15 19.30 0.22
C MET A 19 0.06 18.32 -0.19
N SER A 20 -1.20 18.77 -0.36
CA SER A 20 -2.28 17.88 -0.82
C SER A 20 -1.99 17.31 -2.21
N THR A 21 -1.50 18.14 -3.14
CA THR A 21 -1.11 17.67 -4.49
C THR A 21 0.05 16.67 -4.43
N ILE A 22 1.05 16.91 -3.57
CA ILE A 22 2.15 15.96 -3.38
C ILE A 22 1.62 14.62 -2.85
N VAL A 23 0.74 14.64 -1.85
CA VAL A 23 0.14 13.42 -1.29
C VAL A 23 -0.63 12.63 -2.35
N GLU A 24 -1.44 13.29 -3.18
CA GLU A 24 -2.15 12.64 -4.29
C GLU A 24 -1.20 11.98 -5.28
N GLN A 25 -0.11 12.67 -5.68
CA GLN A 25 0.90 12.10 -6.57
C GLN A 25 1.60 10.88 -5.96
N LEU A 26 1.91 10.95 -4.66
CA LEU A 26 2.51 9.83 -3.93
C LEU A 26 1.56 8.63 -3.88
N GLN A 27 0.27 8.84 -3.64
CA GLN A 27 -0.74 7.77 -3.65
C GLN A 27 -0.80 7.06 -5.01
N ILE A 28 -0.79 7.81 -6.12
CA ILE A 28 -0.79 7.23 -7.46
C ILE A 28 0.48 6.38 -7.66
N ARG A 29 1.65 6.94 -7.34
CA ARG A 29 2.93 6.21 -7.46
C ARG A 29 2.94 4.92 -6.64
N ASP A 30 2.43 4.97 -5.41
CA ASP A 30 2.43 3.82 -4.51
C ASP A 30 1.43 2.75 -4.97
N SER A 31 0.30 3.15 -5.55
CA SER A 31 -0.65 2.20 -6.18
C SER A 31 -0.04 1.45 -7.35
N LEU A 32 0.76 2.12 -8.20
CA LEU A 32 1.47 1.48 -9.31
C LEU A 32 2.56 0.55 -8.82
N ARG A 33 3.28 0.94 -7.77
CA ARG A 33 4.26 0.05 -7.12
C ARG A 33 3.58 -1.21 -6.58
N MET A 34 2.45 -1.07 -5.88
CA MET A 34 1.67 -2.21 -5.39
C MET A 34 1.24 -3.13 -6.54
N TYR A 35 0.74 -2.56 -7.65
CA TYR A 35 0.34 -3.33 -8.83
C TYR A 35 1.51 -4.13 -9.43
N ASN A 36 2.68 -3.51 -9.59
CA ASN A 36 3.86 -4.19 -10.13
C ASN A 36 4.35 -5.30 -9.20
N SER A 37 4.39 -5.05 -7.88
CA SER A 37 4.74 -6.09 -6.90
C SER A 37 3.76 -7.25 -6.89
N LEU A 38 2.46 -6.97 -7.04
CA LEU A 38 1.43 -8.00 -7.17
C LEU A 38 1.66 -8.87 -8.41
N ALA A 39 1.90 -8.24 -9.56
CA ALA A 39 2.11 -8.94 -10.83
C ALA A 39 3.37 -9.83 -10.77
N GLU A 40 4.49 -9.30 -10.28
CA GLU A 40 5.75 -10.05 -10.10
C GLU A 40 5.58 -11.24 -9.15
N ARG A 41 4.93 -11.01 -8.00
CA ARG A 41 4.68 -12.03 -6.98
C ARG A 41 3.84 -13.17 -7.54
N CYS A 42 2.70 -12.86 -8.14
CA CYS A 42 1.80 -13.90 -8.65
C CYS A 42 2.39 -14.62 -9.87
N PHE A 43 3.18 -13.94 -10.69
CA PHE A 43 3.92 -14.62 -11.76
C PHE A 43 4.93 -15.62 -11.18
N THR A 44 5.76 -15.18 -10.23
CA THR A 44 6.80 -16.01 -9.60
C THR A 44 6.22 -17.21 -8.84
N ASP A 45 5.12 -17.00 -8.13
CA ASP A 45 4.52 -18.03 -7.27
C ASP A 45 3.62 -19.02 -8.05
N CYS A 46 3.03 -18.61 -9.18
CA CYS A 46 2.02 -19.41 -9.89
C CYS A 46 2.42 -19.88 -11.28
N VAL A 47 3.35 -19.22 -11.99
CA VAL A 47 3.73 -19.60 -13.36
C VAL A 47 5.03 -20.39 -13.30
N ASP A 48 4.91 -21.71 -13.28
CA ASP A 48 6.02 -22.64 -13.08
C ASP A 48 6.41 -23.42 -14.35
N ASN A 49 5.60 -23.33 -15.41
CA ASN A 49 5.75 -24.12 -16.62
C ASN A 49 5.75 -23.25 -17.90
N PHE A 50 6.85 -23.30 -18.64
CA PHE A 50 7.08 -22.47 -19.83
C PHE A 50 6.90 -23.20 -21.18
N TRP A 51 6.19 -24.34 -21.20
CA TRP A 51 6.02 -25.14 -22.43
C TRP A 51 5.03 -24.53 -23.42
N ARG A 52 4.22 -23.54 -22.99
CA ARG A 52 3.21 -22.87 -23.82
C ARG A 52 3.11 -21.39 -23.48
N LYS A 53 2.62 -20.60 -24.45
CA LYS A 53 2.49 -19.13 -24.32
C LYS A 53 1.31 -18.68 -23.46
N ALA A 54 0.28 -19.52 -23.31
CA ALA A 54 -0.95 -19.20 -22.60
C ALA A 54 -0.98 -19.93 -21.25
N LEU A 55 -1.52 -19.27 -20.22
CA LEU A 55 -1.67 -19.85 -18.89
C LEU A 55 -2.53 -21.12 -18.89
N THR A 56 -2.18 -22.05 -18.03
CA THR A 56 -3.00 -23.22 -17.70
C THR A 56 -4.22 -22.84 -16.88
N LYS A 57 -5.18 -23.78 -16.77
CA LYS A 57 -6.36 -23.54 -15.92
C LYS A 57 -5.94 -23.48 -14.45
N GLU A 58 -4.93 -24.27 -14.11
CA GLU A 58 -4.30 -24.35 -12.80
C GLU A 58 -3.57 -23.04 -12.49
N GLU A 59 -2.76 -22.53 -13.42
CA GLU A 59 -2.05 -21.24 -13.30
C GLU A 59 -3.03 -20.06 -13.23
N ASP A 60 -4.09 -20.02 -14.06
CA ASP A 60 -5.12 -18.98 -14.01
C ASP A 60 -5.84 -18.96 -12.65
N THR A 61 -6.19 -20.13 -12.13
CA THR A 61 -6.81 -20.27 -10.80
C THR A 61 -5.86 -19.83 -9.69
N CYS A 62 -4.57 -20.17 -9.80
CA CYS A 62 -3.55 -19.75 -8.85
C CYS A 62 -3.37 -18.22 -8.86
N VAL A 63 -3.22 -17.60 -10.04
CA VAL A 63 -3.03 -16.15 -10.17
C VAL A 63 -4.22 -15.37 -9.61
N ARG A 64 -5.45 -15.82 -9.86
CA ARG A 64 -6.67 -15.22 -9.27
C ARG A 64 -6.64 -15.29 -7.75
N SER A 65 -6.32 -16.47 -7.20
CA SER A 65 -6.23 -16.69 -5.76
C SER A 65 -5.10 -15.89 -5.11
N CYS A 66 -3.95 -15.79 -5.79
CA CYS A 66 -2.81 -14.99 -5.38
C CYS A 66 -3.18 -13.50 -5.29
N ALA A 67 -3.82 -12.97 -6.33
CA ALA A 67 -4.24 -11.57 -6.36
C ALA A 67 -5.24 -11.23 -5.25
N GLU A 68 -6.24 -12.08 -5.03
CA GLU A 68 -7.20 -11.90 -3.94
C GLU A 68 -6.51 -11.91 -2.57
N LYS A 69 -5.63 -12.88 -2.32
CA LYS A 69 -4.89 -13.00 -1.07
C LYS A 69 -3.97 -11.80 -0.85
N PHE A 70 -3.24 -11.39 -1.87
CA PHE A 70 -2.31 -10.26 -1.79
C PHE A 70 -3.04 -8.96 -1.49
N LEU A 71 -4.16 -8.66 -2.17
CA LEU A 71 -4.93 -7.45 -1.93
C LEU A 71 -5.54 -7.44 -0.52
N LYS A 72 -6.12 -8.56 -0.07
CA LYS A 72 -6.62 -8.70 1.31
C LYS A 72 -5.51 -8.50 2.35
N HIS A 73 -4.33 -9.07 2.09
CA HIS A 73 -3.16 -8.91 2.94
C HIS A 73 -2.71 -7.45 2.98
N TRP A 74 -2.58 -6.80 1.83
CA TRP A 74 -2.16 -5.41 1.70
C TRP A 74 -3.11 -4.45 2.45
N MET A 75 -4.43 -4.62 2.29
CA MET A 75 -5.43 -3.86 3.03
C MET A 75 -5.29 -4.04 4.55
N ARG A 76 -5.10 -5.29 5.01
CA ARG A 76 -4.95 -5.58 6.43
C ARG A 76 -3.65 -4.98 7.01
N VAL A 77 -2.54 -5.07 6.28
CA VAL A 77 -1.27 -4.44 6.68
C VAL A 77 -1.42 -2.92 6.73
N SER A 78 -2.06 -2.30 5.73
CA SER A 78 -2.30 -0.86 5.73
C SER A 78 -3.14 -0.40 6.92
N MET A 79 -4.15 -1.17 7.32
CA MET A 79 -4.98 -0.87 8.50
C MET A 79 -4.16 -0.94 9.79
N ARG A 80 -3.39 -2.01 9.99
CA ARG A 80 -2.53 -2.16 11.18
C ARG A 80 -1.42 -1.12 11.23
N PHE A 81 -0.86 -0.74 10.08
CA PHE A 81 0.12 0.32 10.00
C PHE A 81 -0.46 1.67 10.44
N ALA A 82 -1.69 1.98 10.03
CA ALA A 82 -2.36 3.20 10.46
C ALA A 82 -2.64 3.21 11.98
N GLU A 83 -3.11 2.09 12.54
CA GLU A 83 -3.32 1.93 13.99
C GLU A 83 -2.02 2.17 14.78
N LEU A 84 -0.92 1.49 14.39
CA LEU A 84 0.37 1.62 15.07
C LEU A 84 0.94 3.04 14.98
N ASN A 85 0.76 3.73 13.85
CA ASN A 85 1.20 5.12 13.72
C ASN A 85 0.39 6.08 14.60
N GLN A 86 -0.92 5.83 14.78
CA GLN A 86 -1.75 6.61 15.70
C GLN A 86 -1.35 6.35 17.16
N GLU A 87 -1.08 5.10 17.52
CA GLU A 87 -0.58 4.74 18.86
C GLU A 87 0.77 5.38 19.15
N ALA A 88 1.70 5.36 18.19
CA ALA A 88 3.00 6.00 18.31
C ALA A 88 2.91 7.54 18.42
N ALA A 89 1.96 8.17 17.73
CA ALA A 89 1.72 9.61 17.87
C ALA A 89 1.14 9.99 19.24
N ASN A 90 0.33 9.10 19.84
CA ASN A 90 -0.27 9.29 21.17
C ASN A 90 0.72 9.02 22.30
N GLN A 91 1.74 8.20 22.07
CA GLN A 91 2.88 8.00 22.98
C GLN A 91 3.94 9.08 22.71
N GLY A 92 3.73 10.27 23.27
CA GLY A 92 4.77 11.31 23.32
C GLY A 92 6.08 10.79 23.92
N PRO A 93 7.23 11.45 23.66
CA PRO A 93 8.55 10.93 24.02
C PRO A 93 8.62 10.59 25.52
N ALA A 94 8.93 9.33 25.83
CA ALA A 94 9.34 8.91 27.15
C ALA A 94 10.72 9.54 27.48
N THR A 95 10.73 10.82 27.82
CA THR A 95 11.86 11.48 28.49
C THR A 95 11.31 12.43 29.55
N SER A 96 10.95 11.87 30.70
CA SER A 96 10.95 12.57 31.97
C SER A 96 11.54 11.62 33.02
N ASP A 97 12.82 11.38 32.89
CA ASP A 97 13.78 11.18 33.97
C ASP A 97 15.07 11.94 33.60
#